data_AF-A0A9D0LYW2-F1
#
_entry.id   AF-A0A9D0LYW2-F1
#
_cell.length_a   1.000
_cell.length_b   1.000
_cell.length_c   1.000
_cell.angle_alpha   90.00
_cell.angle_beta   90.00
_cell.angle_gamma   90.00
#
_symmetry.space_group_name_H-M   'P 1'
#
loop_
_entity.id
_entity.type
_entity.pdbx_description
1 polymer ?
#
loop_
_entity_poly.entity_id
_entity_poly.type
_entity_poly.pdbx_seq_one_letter_code
_entity_poly.pdbx_strand_id
1 'polypeptide(L)' 'TAMDRPISIEYIDMPETIREKYQYYTCAECGKLRQTGFTEPMTPLEEGVRDYVRNHLNTASPHLENRRSTE' A
#
# COMPACT_ATOMS: atom_id res chain seq x y z
N THR A 1 0.73 -12.78 -7.55
CA THR A 1 0.10 -11.43 -7.58
C THR A 1 -1.15 -11.46 -6.73
N ALA A 2 -1.61 -10.32 -6.19
CA ALA A 2 -2.76 -10.31 -5.27
C ALA A 2 -4.11 -10.47 -5.98
N MET A 3 -4.21 -9.96 -7.22
CA MET A 3 -5.43 -9.90 -8.05
C MET A 3 -5.49 -10.97 -9.15
N ASP A 4 -4.50 -11.87 -9.23
CA ASP A 4 -4.41 -12.94 -10.24
C ASP A 4 -4.61 -12.46 -11.70
N ARG A 5 -4.15 -11.23 -11.99
CA ARG A 5 -4.19 -10.57 -13.30
C ARG A 5 -2.79 -10.42 -13.89
N PRO A 6 -2.66 -10.32 -15.22
CA PRO A 6 -1.40 -9.95 -15.85
C PRO A 6 -0.96 -8.56 -15.38
N ILE A 7 0.35 -8.37 -15.30
CA ILE A 7 0.95 -7.07 -14.97
C ILE A 7 0.67 -6.10 -16.12
N SER A 8 0.11 -4.95 -15.78
CA SER A 8 -0.15 -3.84 -16.72
C SER A 8 0.17 -2.54 -15.99
N ILE A 9 1.34 -1.96 -16.25
CA ILE A 9 1.84 -0.75 -15.58
C ILE A 9 2.00 0.34 -16.65
N GLU A 10 1.36 1.48 -16.43
CA GLU A 10 1.52 2.70 -17.22
C GLU A 10 2.26 3.73 -16.37
N TYR A 11 3.32 4.32 -16.93
CA TYR A 11 4.07 5.40 -16.29
C TYR A 11 3.56 6.74 -16.79
N ILE A 12 3.31 7.66 -15.88
CA ILE A 12 2.90 9.03 -16.18
C ILE A 12 3.93 10.02 -15.62
N ASP A 13 3.98 11.21 -16.21
CA ASP A 13 4.87 12.27 -15.73
C ASP A 13 4.49 12.73 -14.31
N MET A 14 5.50 13.00 -13.49
CA MET A 14 5.30 13.49 -12.13
C MET A 14 4.70 14.91 -12.16
N PRO A 15 3.52 15.14 -11.55
CA PRO A 15 2.92 16.47 -11.48
C PRO A 15 3.86 17.48 -10.80
N GLU A 16 4.00 18.65 -11.40
CA GLU A 16 4.85 19.75 -10.91
C GLU A 16 4.56 20.10 -9.44
N THR A 17 3.28 20.12 -9.08
CA THR A 17 2.79 20.57 -7.77
C THR A 17 3.27 19.72 -6.59
N ILE A 18 3.60 18.45 -6.84
CA ILE A 18 4.07 17.53 -5.78
C ILE A 18 5.57 17.29 -5.84
N ARG A 19 6.25 17.69 -6.91
CA ARG A 19 7.66 17.33 -7.16
C ARG A 19 8.59 17.76 -6.05
N GLU A 20 8.47 19.01 -5.58
CA GLU A 20 9.31 19.55 -4.51
C GLU A 20 9.04 18.91 -3.14
N LYS A 21 7.86 18.32 -2.95
CA LYS A 21 7.42 17.72 -1.68
C LYS A 21 7.46 16.19 -1.71
N TYR A 22 7.81 15.59 -2.84
CA TYR A 22 7.80 14.15 -3.01
C TYR A 22 9.02 13.53 -2.34
N GLN A 23 8.79 12.58 -1.44
CA GLN A 23 9.87 11.85 -0.82
C GLN A 23 10.22 10.63 -1.67
N TYR A 24 11.34 10.71 -2.41
CA TYR A 24 11.82 9.61 -3.26
C TYR A 24 12.28 8.38 -2.48
N TYR A 25 12.66 8.54 -1.20
CA TYR A 25 13.12 7.46 -0.37
C TYR A 25 12.74 7.67 1.10
N THR A 26 12.15 6.64 1.69
CA THR A 26 11.87 6.53 3.12
C THR A 26 12.47 5.22 3.64
N CYS A 27 12.99 5.25 4.86
CA CYS A 27 13.38 4.04 5.58
C CYS A 27 13.16 4.26 7.06
N ALA A 28 12.36 3.41 7.69
CA ALA A 28 12.04 3.53 9.11
C ALA A 28 13.20 2.96 9.96
N GLU A 29 13.66 3.75 10.94
CA GLU A 29 14.55 3.29 11.99
C GLU A 29 13.72 2.53 13.03
N CYS A 30 13.80 1.20 13.01
CA CYS A 30 12.96 0.35 13.86
C CYS A 30 13.58 0.03 15.22
N GLY A 31 14.81 0.47 15.51
CA GLY A 31 15.53 0.15 16.74
C GLY A 31 14.80 0.63 17.98
N LYS A 32 14.21 1.83 17.97
CA LYS A 32 13.37 2.32 19.09
C LYS A 32 12.18 1.41 19.36
N LEU A 33 11.47 0.97 18.31
CA LEU A 33 10.35 0.05 18.44
C LEU A 33 10.80 -1.33 18.96
N ARG A 34 11.96 -1.81 18.52
CA ARG A 34 12.54 -3.05 19.07
C ARG A 34 12.87 -2.92 20.56
N GLN A 35 13.43 -1.78 20.98
CA GLN A 35 13.78 -1.52 22.37
C GLN A 35 12.56 -1.43 23.30
N THR A 36 11.39 -1.05 22.80
CA THR A 36 10.15 -1.06 23.61
C THR A 36 9.58 -2.46 23.84
N GLY A 37 10.22 -3.51 23.32
CA GLY A 37 9.82 -4.91 23.50
C GLY A 37 9.03 -5.50 22.34
N PHE A 38 8.91 -4.80 21.20
CA PHE A 38 8.27 -5.37 20.01
C PHE A 38 9.24 -6.31 19.28
N THR A 39 8.99 -7.62 19.36
CA THR A 39 9.88 -8.66 18.82
C THR A 39 9.36 -9.32 17.55
N GLU A 40 8.11 -9.08 17.17
CA GLU A 40 7.50 -9.73 16.01
C GLU A 40 8.15 -9.30 14.68
N PRO A 41 8.21 -10.18 13.67
CA PRO A 41 8.69 -9.80 12.36
C PRO A 41 7.79 -8.72 11.74
N MET A 42 8.41 -7.82 10.98
CA MET A 42 7.63 -6.92 10.13
C MET A 42 7.03 -7.71 8.99
N THR A 43 5.77 -7.46 8.66
CA THR A 43 5.11 -8.12 7.53
C THR A 43 5.80 -7.71 6.23
N PRO A 44 6.22 -8.66 5.38
CA PRO A 44 6.75 -8.36 4.05
C PRO A 44 5.71 -7.62 3.20
N LEU A 45 6.18 -6.73 2.32
CA LEU A 45 5.29 -5.91 1.48
C LEU A 45 4.34 -6.78 0.63
N GLU A 46 4.87 -7.82 0.01
CA GLU A 46 4.12 -8.72 -0.88
C GLU A 46 3.01 -9.46 -0.13
N GLU A 47 3.27 -9.83 1.13
CA GLU A 47 2.31 -10.48 1.99
C GLU A 47 1.23 -9.52 2.47
N GLY A 48 1.61 -8.33 2.94
CA GLY A 48 0.65 -7.29 3.35
C GLY A 48 -0.27 -6.85 2.22
N VAL A 49 0.26 -6.66 1.00
CA VAL A 49 -0.54 -6.33 -0.19
C VAL A 49 -1.51 -7.46 -0.53
N ARG A 50 -1.06 -8.73 -0.47
CA ARG A 50 -1.91 -9.89 -0.75
C ARG A 50 -3.06 -10.01 0.24
N ASP A 51 -2.77 -9.87 1.53
CA ASP A 51 -3.76 -9.93 2.60
C ASP A 51 -4.79 -8.80 2.47
N TYR A 52 -4.33 -7.56 2.34
CA TYR A 52 -5.19 -6.39 2.19
C TYR A 52 -6.17 -6.53 1.02
N VAL A 53 -5.68 -6.91 -0.16
CA VAL A 53 -6.52 -7.06 -1.35
C VAL A 53 -7.57 -8.16 -1.17
N ARG A 54 -7.17 -9.32 -0.66
CA ARG A 54 -8.03 -10.51 -0.62
C ARG A 54 -9.03 -10.48 0.52
N ASN A 55 -8.61 -10.02 1.70
CA ASN A 55 -9.39 -10.13 2.93
C ASN A 55 -10.11 -8.81 3.29
N HIS A 56 -9.62 -7.66 2.83
CA HIS A 56 -10.19 -6.35 3.19
C HIS A 56 -10.81 -5.59 2.00
N LEU A 57 -10.13 -5.54 0.84
CA LEU A 57 -10.61 -4.74 -0.30
C LEU A 57 -11.69 -5.47 -1.13
N ASN A 58 -11.50 -6.78 -1.39
CA ASN A 58 -12.43 -7.58 -2.18
C ASN A 58 -13.60 -8.18 -1.37
N THR A 59 -13.63 -7.93 -0.07
CA THR A 59 -14.78 -8.29 0.79
C THR A 59 -15.80 -7.15 0.79
N ALA A 60 -17.06 -7.45 1.12
CA ALA A 60 -18.10 -6.43 1.25
C ALA A 60 -17.81 -5.56 2.49
N SER A 61 -16.88 -4.60 2.33
CA SER A 61 -16.45 -3.69 3.38
C SER A 61 -17.54 -2.62 3.60
N PRO A 62 -18.12 -2.50 4.81
CA PRO A 62 -19.21 -1.56 5.10
C PRO A 62 -18.86 -0.07 4.91
N HIS A 63 -17.57 0.27 4.86
CA HIS A 63 -17.07 1.66 4.90
C HIS A 63 -16.43 2.15 3.60
N LEU A 64 -16.26 1.27 2.61
CA LEU A 64 -15.80 1.64 1.27
C LEU A 64 -17.02 1.73 0.37
N GLU A 65 -17.75 2.84 0.46
CA GLU A 65 -18.78 3.15 -0.54
C GLU A 65 -18.08 3.27 -1.90
N ASN A 66 -18.38 2.30 -2.77
CA ASN A 66 -17.90 2.29 -4.13
C ASN A 66 -18.53 3.48 -4.87
N ARG A 67 -17.86 4.65 -4.84
CA ARG A 67 -18.11 5.73 -5.78
C ARG A 67 -17.65 5.27 -7.15
N ARG A 68 -18.40 4.35 -7.76
CA ARG A 68 -18.37 4.16 -9.20
C ARG A 68 -18.88 5.46 -9.77
N SER A 69 -17.96 6.33 -10.18
CA SER A 69 -18.26 7.35 -11.16
C SER A 69 -18.85 6.61 -12.36
N THR A 70 -20.15 6.75 -12.53
CA THR A 70 -20.79 6.65 -13.83
C THR A 70 -20.11 7.67 -14.73
N GLU A 71 -19.37 7.20 -15.73
CA GLU A 71 -19.20 7.79 -17.07
C GLU A 71 -18.37 6.84 -17.94
#